data_AF-A0A7C5CT24-F1
#
_entry.id   AF-A0A7C5CT24-F1
#
_cell.length_a   1.000
_cell.length_b   1.000
_cell.length_c   1.000
_cell.angle_alpha   90.00
_cell.angle_beta   90.00
_cell.angle_gamma   90.00
#
_symmetry.space_group_name_H-M   'P 1'
#
loop_
_entity.id
_entity.type
_entity.pdbx_description
1 polymer ?
#
loop_
_entity_poly.entity_id
_entity_poly.type
_entity_poly.pdbx_seq_one_letter_code
_entity_poly.pdbx_strand_id
1 'polypeptide(L)' 'MTDFMLNGEKEPFLIIQMNQGDKVFAESDSLLAMQDGIEVKGQMRGGFLSSMMRAVSSEED' A
#
# COMPACT_ATOMS: atom_id res chain seq x y z
N MET A 1 1.85 -0.20 -18.29
CA MET A 1 2.66 -1.18 -17.53
C MET A 1 3.49 -0.37 -16.57
N THR A 2 3.50 -0.73 -15.30
CA THR A 2 4.25 0.00 -14.28
C THR A 2 5.69 -0.51 -14.25
N ASP A 3 6.66 0.39 -14.36
CA ASP A 3 8.08 0.03 -14.32
C ASP A 3 8.64 0.25 -12.91
N PHE A 4 9.41 -0.73 -12.44
CA PHE A 4 9.98 -0.76 -11.10
C PHE A 4 11.50 -0.79 -11.19
N MET A 5 12.16 0.12 -10.50
CA MET A 5 13.62 0.23 -10.48
C MET A 5 14.11 0.31 -9.04
N LEU A 6 14.94 -0.66 -8.64
CA LEU A 6 15.63 -0.62 -7.36
C LEU A 6 16.87 0.27 -7.49
N ASN A 7 17.03 1.22 -6.57
CA ASN A 7 18.18 2.12 -6.53
C ASN A 7 18.86 2.04 -5.17
N GLY A 8 20.19 1.92 -5.14
CA GLY A 8 20.98 1.80 -3.91
C GLY A 8 21.27 0.34 -3.55
N GLU A 9 22.44 0.10 -2.94
CA GLU A 9 22.90 -1.25 -2.59
C GLU A 9 22.67 -1.60 -1.12
N LYS A 10 22.99 -0.66 -0.21
CA LYS A 10 22.89 -0.89 1.24
C LYS A 10 21.55 -0.44 1.83
N GLU A 11 21.05 0.70 1.37
CA GLU A 11 19.75 1.28 1.74
C GLU A 11 18.97 1.54 0.45
N PRO A 12 18.28 0.52 -0.09
CA PRO A 12 17.65 0.63 -1.39
C PRO A 12 16.32 1.38 -1.32
N PHE A 13 16.04 2.13 -2.38
CA PHE A 13 14.74 2.75 -2.65
C PHE A 13 14.13 2.16 -3.91
N LEU A 14 12.80 2.08 -3.92
CA LEU A 14 12.05 1.66 -5.10
C LEU A 14 11.53 2.89 -5.85
N ILE A 15 12.03 3.11 -7.05
CA ILE A 15 11.50 4.11 -7.98
C ILE A 15 10.45 3.43 -8.85
N ILE A 16 9.26 4.03 -8.91
CA ILE A 16 8.11 3.48 -9.62
C ILE A 16 7.68 4.48 -10.69
N GLN A 17 7.68 4.05 -11.96
CA GLN A 17 7.12 4.81 -13.07
C GLN A 17 5.70 4.31 -13.35
N MET A 18 4.73 5.21 -13.21
CA MET A 18 3.31 4.90 -13.37
C MET A 18 2.75 5.63 -14.59
N ASN A 19 1.88 4.96 -15.35
CA ASN A 19 1.05 5.62 -16.35
C ASN A 19 -0.30 6.00 -15.75
N GLN A 20 -1.05 6.85 -16.45
CA GLN A 20 -2.39 7.22 -16.01
C GLN A 20 -3.28 5.98 -15.85
N GLY A 21 -3.88 5.85 -14.67
CA GLY A 21 -4.75 4.72 -14.31
C GLY A 21 -4.05 3.55 -13.63
N ASP A 22 -2.71 3.50 -13.65
CA ASP A 22 -1.94 2.51 -12.89
C ASP A 22 -2.16 2.71 -11.38
N LYS A 23 -2.07 1.62 -10.61
CA LYS A 23 -2.22 1.64 -9.15
C LYS A 23 -1.17 0.76 -8.50
N VAL A 24 -0.54 1.28 -7.46
CA VAL A 24 0.39 0.53 -6.60
C VAL A 24 -0.11 0.60 -5.16
N PHE A 25 -0.02 -0.52 -4.46
CA PHE A 25 -0.29 -0.59 -3.02
C PHE A 25 1.03 -0.65 -2.28
N ALA A 26 1.13 0.16 -1.24
CA ALA A 26 2.31 0.22 -0.38
C ALA A 26 1.84 0.35 1.07
N GLU A 27 2.73 0.09 2.02
CA GLU A 27 2.43 0.34 3.43
C GLU A 27 2.33 1.85 3.68
N SER A 28 1.57 2.26 4.69
CA SER A 28 1.27 3.68 4.95
C SER A 28 2.52 4.55 5.11
N ASP A 29 3.61 3.97 5.63
CA ASP A 29 4.86 4.69 5.96
C ASP A 29 6.01 4.40 4.97
N SER A 30 5.76 3.71 3.85
CA SER A 30 6.81 3.35 2.89
C SER A 30 7.02 4.38 1.77
N LEU A 31 6.18 5.42 1.70
CA LEU A 31 6.29 6.46 0.67
C LEU A 31 7.22 7.59 1.13
N LEU A 32 8.30 7.81 0.39
CA LEU A 32 9.26 8.91 0.66
C LEU A 32 8.93 10.19 -0.10
N ALA A 33 8.66 10.07 -1.39
CA ALA A 33 8.40 11.20 -2.27
C ALA A 33 7.54 10.78 -3.46
N MET A 34 6.82 11.76 -4.04
CA MET A 34 6.00 11.58 -5.24
C MET A 34 6.11 12.80 -6.15
N GLN A 35 5.84 12.61 -7.43
CA GLN A 35 5.67 13.68 -8.40
C GLN A 35 4.20 14.14 -8.43
N ASP A 36 3.96 15.32 -9.01
CA ASP A 36 2.61 15.83 -9.23
C ASP A 36 1.76 14.86 -10.07
N GLY A 37 0.46 14.81 -9.77
CA GLY A 37 -0.49 13.93 -10.46
C GLY A 37 -0.65 12.53 -9.86
N ILE A 38 0.07 12.22 -8.78
CA ILE A 38 -0.14 10.99 -7.99
C ILE A 38 -1.13 11.26 -6.85
N GLU A 39 -2.17 10.42 -6.75
CA GLU A 39 -3.16 10.47 -5.68
C GLU A 39 -2.89 9.36 -4.66
N VAL A 40 -2.64 9.73 -3.40
CA VAL A 40 -2.47 8.77 -2.29
C VAL A 40 -3.80 8.56 -1.58
N LYS A 41 -4.30 7.31 -1.57
CA LYS A 41 -5.52 6.93 -0.84
C LYS A 41 -5.16 6.03 0.33
N GLY A 42 -5.42 6.50 1.55
CA GLY A 42 -5.43 5.64 2.72
C GLY A 42 -6.59 4.65 2.63
N GLN A 43 -6.33 3.42 2.18
CA GLN A 43 -7.33 2.35 2.23
C GLN A 43 -6.99 1.40 3.36
N MET A 44 -7.83 1.36 4.39
CA MET A 44 -7.78 0.30 5.40
C MET A 44 -8.15 -1.03 4.73
N ARG A 45 -7.16 -1.82 4.33
CA ARG A 45 -7.38 -3.18 3.79
C ARG A 45 -7.58 -4.14 4.95
N GLY A 46 -8.78 -4.12 5.52
CA GLY A 46 -9.15 -4.92 6.69
C GLY A 46 -10.27 -4.21 7.44
N GLY A 47 -11.47 -4.77 7.39
CA GLY A 47 -12.60 -4.17 8.09
C GLY A 47 -12.40 -4.33 9.58
N PHE A 48 -12.21 -3.23 10.32
CA PHE A 48 -12.39 -3.21 11.77
C PHE A 48 -13.69 -3.94 12.17
N LEU A 49 -14.75 -3.70 11.39
CA LEU A 49 -16.03 -4.41 11.49
C LEU A 49 -15.92 -5.90 11.15
N SER A 50 -15.12 -6.31 10.15
CA SER A 50 -14.95 -7.73 9.82
C SER A 50 -14.11 -8.49 10.85
N SER A 51 -13.13 -7.83 11.50
CA SER A 51 -12.43 -8.38 12.66
C SER A 51 -13.33 -8.51 13.87
N MET A 52 -14.21 -7.54 14.12
CA MET A 52 -15.22 -7.66 15.18
C MET A 52 -16.15 -8.83 14.88
N MET A 53 -16.68 -8.95 13.65
CA MET A 53 -17.58 -10.03 13.26
C MET A 53 -16.94 -11.42 13.39
N ARG A 54 -15.64 -11.56 13.06
CA ARG A 54 -14.89 -12.79 13.33
C ARG A 54 -14.76 -13.08 14.83
N ALA A 55 -14.55 -12.06 15.65
CA ALA A 55 -14.48 -12.23 17.11
C ALA A 55 -15.83 -12.61 17.73
N VAL A 56 -16.96 -12.12 17.18
CA VAL A 56 -18.30 -12.51 17.70
C VAL A 56 -18.74 -13.89 17.19
N SER A 57 -18.32 -14.30 15.98
CA SER A 57 -18.65 -15.62 15.41
C SER A 57 -17.67 -16.72 15.82
N SER A 58 -16.50 -16.36 16.35
CA SER A 58 -15.63 -17.29 17.06
C SER A 58 -16.11 -17.34 18.51
N GLU A 59 -17.10 -18.18 18.80
CA GLU A 59 -17.36 -18.56 20.19
C GLU A 59 -16.07 -19.16 20.75
N GLU A 60 -15.43 -18.45 21.69
CA GLU A 60 -14.42 -19.06 22.58
C GLU A 60 -15.19 -20.00 23.52
N ASP A 61 -14.95 -21.31 23.41
CA ASP A 61 -15.36 -22.33 24.41
C ASP A 61 -14.68 -22.09 25.77
#